data_AF-A0A3M6US60-F1
#
_entry.id   AF-A0A3M6US60-F1
#
_cell.length_a   1.000
_cell.length_b   1.000
_cell.length_c   1.000
_cell.angle_alpha   90.00
_cell.angle_beta   90.00
_cell.angle_gamma   90.00
#
_symmetry.space_group_name_H-M   'P 1'
#
loop_
_entity.id
_entity.type
_entity.pdbx_description
1 polymer ?
#
loop_
_entity_poly.entity_id
_entity_poly.type
_entity_poly.pdbx_seq_one_letter_code
_entity_poly.pdbx_strand_id
1 'polypeptide(L)'
;MQVLAGDSIVPPRVTASGPEPHRSNKENLSNNQVLLNWDQPVFVLIELNFVFHSFYQTCICANRILVQDKIYDEFASKFAAAVDEQLKVGNGMDASSTQGPLINEKAVEKVESHVKDALSKGAKCLRGGQRHELGGNFFQPTVLSDVTRDMIICSQETFGPVAPLIRFKTEEEAVAIANDTSSGLAGYFYSQDVSQIWRVAEAMEVGMVGVNEGIISSEIAPFGGWKQSGLGREGSKYGIEEYLEINHFKGCRCPPPLLLDCPRMTDQALKVLAIFEHLHVVNVAVCVR
;
A
#
# COMPACT_ATOMS: atom_id res chain seq x y z
N MET A 1 -17.83 13.56 2.25
CA MET A 1 -16.68 12.64 2.27
C MET A 1 -15.60 13.17 1.33
N GLN A 2 -14.34 13.23 1.76
CA GLN A 2 -13.19 13.53 0.90
C GLN A 2 -12.35 12.27 0.73
N VAL A 3 -11.98 11.93 -0.51
CA VAL A 3 -11.02 10.88 -0.85
C VAL A 3 -9.72 11.56 -1.23
N LEU A 4 -8.62 11.20 -0.57
CA LEU A 4 -7.31 11.83 -0.76
C LEU A 4 -6.26 10.75 -1.01
N ALA A 5 -5.63 10.76 -2.19
CA ALA A 5 -4.47 9.94 -2.51
C ALA A 5 -3.24 10.84 -2.74
N GLY A 6 -2.14 10.57 -2.06
CA GLY A 6 -0.91 11.36 -2.23
C GLY A 6 0.19 11.03 -1.23
N ASP A 7 1.31 11.77 -1.31
CA ASP A 7 2.47 11.58 -0.44
C ASP A 7 2.07 11.71 1.03
N SER A 8 2.59 10.84 1.89
CA SER A 8 2.39 10.76 3.34
C SER A 8 2.29 12.11 4.09
N ILE A 9 2.94 13.17 3.59
CA ILE A 9 3.01 14.53 4.14
C ILE A 9 1.82 15.44 3.74
N VAL A 10 1.24 15.27 2.55
CA VAL A 10 0.24 16.20 1.98
C VAL A 10 -1.17 15.96 2.54
N PRO A 11 -1.71 14.73 2.56
CA PRO A 11 -3.05 14.48 3.08
C PRO A 11 -3.25 14.81 4.57
N PRO A 12 -2.27 14.66 5.50
CA PRO A 12 -2.41 15.15 6.88
C PRO A 12 -2.78 16.63 6.98
N ARG A 13 -2.24 17.48 6.10
CA ARG A 13 -2.56 18.91 6.09
C ARG A 13 -4.01 19.15 5.68
N VAL A 14 -4.49 18.43 4.67
CA VAL A 14 -5.87 18.56 4.16
C VAL A 14 -6.89 18.07 5.20
N THR A 15 -6.61 16.95 5.88
CA THR A 15 -7.48 16.44 6.96
C THR A 15 -7.53 17.38 8.17
N ALA A 16 -6.47 18.14 8.42
CA ALA A 16 -6.38 19.06 9.55
C ALA A 16 -6.90 20.48 9.24
N SER A 17 -7.09 20.85 7.97
CA SER A 17 -7.35 22.23 7.54
C SER A 17 -8.80 22.54 7.17
N GLY A 18 -9.72 21.59 7.29
CA GLY A 18 -11.14 21.81 6.98
C GLY A 18 -11.85 22.64 8.06
N PRO A 19 -12.66 23.66 7.71
CA PRO A 19 -13.42 24.46 8.69
C PRO A 19 -14.59 23.69 9.31
N GLU A 20 -15.00 22.56 8.71
CA GLU A 20 -16.11 21.71 9.16
C GLU A 20 -15.65 20.26 9.38
N PRO A 21 -16.26 19.54 10.34
CA PRO A 21 -15.98 18.12 10.53
C PRO A 21 -16.47 17.32 9.32
N HIS A 22 -15.56 16.61 8.67
CA HIS A 22 -15.86 15.77 7.51
C HIS A 22 -15.31 14.36 7.69
N ARG A 23 -16.07 13.34 7.27
CA ARG A 23 -15.56 11.99 7.09
C ARG A 23 -14.53 11.98 5.96
N SER A 24 -13.34 11.44 6.21
CA SER A 24 -12.24 11.38 5.26
C SER A 24 -11.79 9.93 5.06
N ASN A 25 -11.66 9.55 3.79
CA ASN A 25 -10.95 8.34 3.38
C ASN A 25 -9.63 8.78 2.77
N LYS A 26 -8.54 8.16 3.20
CA LYS A 26 -7.21 8.64 2.91
C LYS A 26 -6.32 7.47 2.55
N GLU A 27 -5.66 7.59 1.41
CA GLU A 27 -4.59 6.72 0.99
C GLU A 27 -3.30 7.53 0.93
N ASN A 28 -2.31 7.11 1.70
CA ASN A 28 -0.99 7.71 1.70
C ASN A 28 -0.03 6.77 0.97
N LEU A 29 0.82 7.34 0.11
CA LEU A 29 1.97 6.64 -0.44
C LEU A 29 2.81 6.02 0.69
N SER A 30 3.38 4.85 0.43
CA SER A 30 3.71 3.87 1.46
C SER A 30 5.11 3.31 1.27
N ASN A 31 5.92 3.52 2.29
CA ASN A 31 7.28 3.02 2.36
C ASN A 31 7.41 1.57 2.88
N ASN A 32 6.41 0.72 2.64
CA ASN A 32 6.34 -0.61 3.26
C ASN A 32 6.13 -1.81 2.32
N GLN A 33 6.29 -1.63 1.01
CA GLN A 33 6.34 -2.80 0.14
C GLN A 33 7.68 -3.48 0.30
N VAL A 34 7.66 -4.49 1.15
CA VAL A 34 8.76 -5.38 1.44
C VAL A 34 8.53 -6.62 0.59
N LEU A 35 9.53 -6.98 -0.20
CA LEU A 35 9.57 -8.27 -0.90
C LEU A 35 10.49 -9.19 -0.10
N LEU A 36 9.93 -10.18 0.61
CA LEU A 36 10.73 -11.21 1.29
C LEU A 36 10.93 -12.41 0.36
N ASN A 37 12.18 -12.78 0.09
CA ASN A 37 12.51 -14.01 -0.63
C ASN A 37 13.30 -14.96 0.28
N TRP A 38 12.67 -16.08 0.66
CA TRP A 38 13.20 -17.03 1.64
C TRP A 38 14.04 -18.16 1.05
N ASP A 39 13.66 -18.75 -0.09
CA ASP A 39 14.27 -20.00 -0.58
C ASP A 39 13.90 -20.38 -2.03
N GLN A 40 13.32 -19.48 -2.83
CA GLN A 40 12.74 -19.84 -4.13
C GLN A 40 13.67 -19.52 -5.29
N PRO A 41 14.16 -20.46 -6.13
CA PRO A 41 14.91 -20.14 -7.36
C PRO A 41 14.04 -19.58 -8.51
N VAL A 42 12.84 -19.05 -8.21
CA VAL A 42 11.88 -18.54 -9.19
C VAL A 42 12.18 -17.06 -9.47
N PHE A 43 13.35 -16.79 -10.04
CA PHE A 43 14.15 -15.65 -9.58
C PHE A 43 14.15 -14.36 -10.40
N VAL A 44 13.42 -14.25 -11.52
CA VAL A 44 13.74 -13.13 -12.44
C VAL A 44 12.57 -12.51 -13.21
N LEU A 45 11.71 -13.32 -13.86
CA LEU A 45 10.82 -12.78 -14.90
C LEU A 45 9.50 -12.19 -14.37
N ILE A 46 9.01 -12.65 -13.23
CA ILE A 46 7.72 -12.20 -12.67
C ILE A 46 7.90 -10.96 -11.77
N GLU A 47 9.11 -10.72 -11.25
CA GLU A 47 9.36 -9.65 -10.28
C GLU A 47 9.65 -8.28 -10.94
N LEU A 48 10.37 -8.23 -12.06
CA LEU A 48 10.80 -6.95 -12.66
C LEU A 48 9.64 -6.06 -13.09
N ASN A 49 8.58 -6.63 -13.67
CA ASN A 49 7.41 -5.86 -14.08
C ASN A 49 6.66 -5.25 -12.91
N PHE A 50 6.71 -5.86 -11.72
CA PHE A 50 6.07 -5.36 -10.50
C PHE A 50 6.95 -4.31 -9.82
N VAL A 51 8.22 -4.66 -9.66
CA VAL A 51 9.23 -3.85 -9.02
C VAL A 51 9.39 -2.53 -9.80
N PHE A 52 9.51 -2.60 -11.14
CA PHE A 52 9.63 -1.44 -12.04
C PHE A 52 8.33 -1.03 -12.75
N HIS A 53 7.17 -1.44 -12.21
CA HIS A 53 5.87 -1.07 -12.77
C HIS A 53 5.71 0.45 -12.79
N SER A 54 5.18 1.00 -13.89
CA SER A 54 4.95 2.45 -14.05
C SER A 54 6.16 3.30 -13.64
N PHE A 55 7.37 2.83 -13.97
CA PHE A 55 8.64 3.51 -13.68
C PHE A 55 8.91 3.68 -12.19
N TYR A 56 8.44 2.71 -11.37
CA TYR A 56 8.54 2.71 -9.91
C TYR A 56 7.73 3.83 -9.21
N GLN A 57 6.80 4.46 -9.93
CA GLN A 57 5.97 5.56 -9.41
C GLN A 57 4.54 5.07 -9.11
N THR A 58 4.42 3.96 -8.39
CA THR A 58 3.14 3.43 -7.92
C THR A 58 3.19 3.20 -6.42
N CYS A 59 2.07 3.41 -5.74
CA CYS A 59 1.95 3.31 -4.29
C CYS A 59 2.20 1.90 -3.73
N ILE A 60 2.26 0.86 -4.58
CA ILE A 60 2.43 -0.56 -4.21
C ILE A 60 3.73 -1.22 -4.74
N CYS A 61 4.70 -0.48 -5.30
CA CYS A 61 5.99 -1.03 -5.77
C CYS A 61 6.99 -1.34 -4.64
N ALA A 62 7.63 -2.52 -4.66
CA ALA A 62 8.61 -2.92 -3.64
C ALA A 62 9.77 -1.92 -3.45
N ASN A 63 9.68 -1.12 -2.38
CA ASN A 63 10.69 -0.14 -1.97
C ASN A 63 11.84 -0.77 -1.18
N ARG A 64 11.63 -1.94 -0.56
CA ARG A 64 12.65 -2.68 0.20
C ARG A 64 12.63 -4.14 -0.21
N ILE A 65 13.70 -4.64 -0.82
CA ILE A 65 13.79 -6.05 -1.20
C ILE A 65 14.66 -6.75 -0.17
N LEU A 66 14.05 -7.65 0.58
CA LEU A 66 14.68 -8.41 1.64
C LEU A 66 14.98 -9.80 1.10
N VAL A 67 16.23 -10.21 1.21
CA VAL A 67 16.70 -11.48 0.65
C VAL A 67 17.42 -12.29 1.73
N GLN A 68 17.08 -13.57 1.81
CA GLN A 68 17.66 -14.50 2.78
C GLN A 68 19.16 -14.70 2.52
N ASP A 69 19.94 -14.72 3.60
CA ASP A 69 21.42 -14.73 3.59
C ASP A 69 22.07 -15.78 2.66
N LYS A 70 21.55 -17.00 2.61
CA LYS A 70 22.06 -18.12 1.79
C LYS A 70 21.89 -17.90 0.29
N ILE A 71 20.88 -17.15 -0.12
CA ILE A 71 20.58 -16.88 -1.54
C ILE A 71 20.91 -15.45 -1.97
N TYR A 72 21.35 -14.59 -1.04
CA TYR A 72 21.52 -13.16 -1.27
C TYR A 72 22.45 -12.85 -2.44
N ASP A 73 23.65 -13.42 -2.46
CA ASP A 73 24.67 -13.06 -3.46
C ASP A 73 24.28 -13.53 -4.86
N GLU A 74 23.68 -14.73 -4.96
CA GLU A 74 23.15 -15.27 -6.21
C GLU A 74 21.94 -14.45 -6.70
N PHE A 75 21.04 -14.05 -5.80
CA PHE A 75 19.90 -13.20 -6.12
C PHE A 75 20.35 -11.84 -6.61
N ALA A 76 21.22 -11.18 -5.86
CA ALA A 76 21.69 -9.84 -6.18
C ALA A 76 22.34 -9.81 -7.58
N SER A 77 23.16 -10.81 -7.91
CA SER A 77 23.78 -10.92 -9.23
C SER A 77 22.76 -11.18 -10.35
N LYS A 78 21.82 -12.13 -10.17
CA LYS A 78 20.83 -12.48 -11.19
C LYS A 78 19.80 -11.37 -11.40
N PHE A 79 19.35 -10.77 -10.32
CA PHE A 79 18.42 -9.65 -10.32
C PHE A 79 19.04 -8.44 -11.05
N ALA A 80 20.28 -8.09 -10.71
CA ALA A 80 21.02 -7.03 -11.40
C ALA A 80 21.18 -7.30 -12.92
N ALA A 81 21.53 -8.53 -13.31
CA ALA A 81 21.67 -8.90 -14.72
C ALA A 81 20.33 -8.79 -15.46
N ALA A 82 19.24 -9.19 -14.82
CA ALA A 82 17.92 -9.16 -15.42
C ALA A 82 17.34 -7.75 -15.55
N VAL A 83 17.56 -6.90 -14.54
CA VAL A 83 17.26 -5.46 -14.61
C VAL A 83 17.89 -4.85 -15.86
N ASP A 84 19.16 -5.17 -16.12
CA ASP A 84 19.88 -4.66 -17.29
C ASP A 84 19.36 -5.21 -18.62
N GLU A 85 19.06 -6.50 -18.69
CA GLU A 85 18.61 -7.14 -19.92
C GLU A 85 17.19 -6.72 -20.32
N GLN A 86 16.29 -6.58 -19.35
CA GLN A 86 14.86 -6.43 -19.59
C GLN A 86 14.39 -4.98 -19.51
N LEU A 87 15.10 -4.11 -18.78
CA LEU A 87 14.67 -2.73 -18.62
C LEU A 87 15.35 -1.80 -19.62
N LYS A 88 14.56 -1.31 -20.57
CA LYS A 88 15.02 -0.42 -21.64
C LYS A 88 14.46 0.97 -21.38
N VAL A 89 15.35 1.90 -21.05
CA VAL A 89 14.98 3.29 -20.85
C VAL A 89 14.80 3.96 -22.20
N GLY A 90 13.64 4.57 -22.43
CA GLY A 90 13.32 5.19 -23.71
C GLY A 90 12.03 6.00 -23.67
N ASN A 91 11.69 6.60 -24.81
CA ASN A 91 10.43 7.34 -24.95
C ASN A 91 9.24 6.41 -24.71
N GLY A 92 8.23 6.85 -23.94
CA GLY A 92 7.04 6.03 -23.65
C GLY A 92 6.18 5.67 -24.87
N MET A 93 6.40 6.31 -26.01
CA MET A 93 5.76 5.97 -27.29
C MET A 93 6.51 4.88 -28.07
N ASP A 94 7.74 4.54 -27.68
CA ASP A 94 8.52 3.49 -28.30
C ASP A 94 8.12 2.13 -27.73
N ALA A 95 7.67 1.22 -28.60
CA ALA A 95 7.25 -0.13 -28.20
C ALA A 95 8.38 -0.98 -27.60
N SER A 96 9.64 -0.60 -27.82
CA SER A 96 10.81 -1.26 -27.23
C SER A 96 11.19 -0.71 -25.86
N SER A 97 10.66 0.45 -25.47
CA SER A 97 10.89 1.06 -24.16
C SER A 97 10.04 0.37 -23.11
N THR A 98 10.68 -0.02 -22.01
CA THR A 98 9.97 -0.53 -20.83
C THR A 98 10.03 0.46 -19.67
N GLN A 99 10.90 1.47 -19.74
CA GLN A 99 11.10 2.48 -18.70
C GLN A 99 11.13 3.90 -19.28
N GLY A 100 10.23 4.75 -18.82
CA GLY A 100 10.09 6.15 -19.20
C GLY A 100 10.77 7.10 -18.21
N PRO A 101 10.57 8.41 -18.39
CA PRO A 101 11.12 9.41 -17.50
C PRO A 101 10.36 9.46 -16.16
N LEU A 102 11.03 9.97 -15.13
CA LEU A 102 10.38 10.39 -13.89
C LEU A 102 9.49 11.62 -14.14
N ILE A 103 8.51 11.80 -13.26
CA ILE A 103 7.46 12.82 -13.41
C ILE A 103 8.00 14.25 -13.50
N ASN A 104 9.06 14.57 -12.76
CA ASN A 104 9.69 15.89 -12.74
C ASN A 104 11.14 15.83 -12.22
N GLU A 105 11.86 16.94 -12.36
CA GLU A 105 13.25 17.10 -11.90
C GLU A 105 13.43 16.82 -10.40
N LYS A 106 12.46 17.22 -9.56
CA LYS A 106 12.54 16.97 -8.11
C LYS A 106 12.54 15.49 -7.76
N ALA A 107 11.84 14.66 -8.55
CA ALA A 107 11.87 13.21 -8.40
C ALA A 107 13.27 12.66 -8.72
N VAL A 108 13.92 13.17 -9.77
CA VAL A 108 15.30 12.82 -10.12
C VAL A 108 16.27 13.19 -8.99
N GLU A 109 16.19 14.43 -8.50
CA GLU A 109 17.03 14.92 -7.41
C GLU A 109 16.87 14.08 -6.13
N LYS A 110 15.63 13.66 -5.83
CA LYS A 110 15.33 12.79 -4.68
C LYS A 110 15.97 11.41 -4.85
N VAL A 111 15.84 10.80 -6.02
CA VAL A 111 16.48 9.52 -6.36
C VAL A 111 18.00 9.63 -6.23
N GLU A 112 18.61 10.67 -6.78
CA GLU A 112 20.05 10.93 -6.69
C GLU A 112 20.52 11.07 -5.24
N SER A 113 19.76 11.80 -4.41
CA SER A 113 20.04 11.97 -2.99
C SER A 113 20.04 10.63 -2.24
N HIS A 114 19.03 9.79 -2.49
CA HIS A 114 18.91 8.47 -1.85
C HIS A 114 20.03 7.53 -2.26
N VAL A 115 20.37 7.47 -3.56
CA VAL A 115 21.48 6.67 -4.07
C VAL A 115 22.80 7.15 -3.46
N LYS A 116 23.05 8.46 -3.45
CA LYS A 116 24.27 9.05 -2.88
C LYS A 116 24.41 8.75 -1.38
N ASP A 117 23.33 8.87 -0.60
CA ASP A 117 23.33 8.53 0.82
C ASP A 117 23.69 7.05 1.04
N ALA A 118 23.05 6.14 0.31
CA ALA A 118 23.31 4.71 0.41
C ALA A 118 24.77 4.37 0.09
N LEU A 119 25.31 4.90 -1.01
CA LEU A 119 26.71 4.69 -1.40
C LEU A 119 27.69 5.26 -0.36
N SER A 120 27.39 6.43 0.21
CA SER A 120 28.22 7.05 1.25
C SER A 120 28.27 6.23 2.56
N LYS A 121 27.25 5.41 2.80
CA LYS A 121 27.12 4.53 3.96
C LYS A 121 27.54 3.08 3.69
N GLY A 122 28.11 2.80 2.51
CA GLY A 122 28.71 1.50 2.19
C GLY A 122 27.86 0.55 1.35
N ALA A 123 26.68 0.98 0.86
CA ALA A 123 25.98 0.21 -0.17
C ALA A 123 26.82 0.15 -1.45
N LYS A 124 26.61 -0.90 -2.25
CA LYS A 124 27.26 -1.05 -3.56
C LYS A 124 26.24 -0.88 -4.66
N CYS A 125 26.58 -0.10 -5.69
CA CYS A 125 25.78 -0.05 -6.90
C CYS A 125 26.13 -1.25 -7.77
N LEU A 126 25.19 -2.18 -7.93
CA LEU A 126 25.37 -3.32 -8.82
C LEU A 126 25.09 -2.94 -10.27
N ARG A 127 24.11 -2.07 -10.52
CA ARG A 127 23.73 -1.52 -11.83
C ARG A 127 23.14 -0.12 -11.68
N GLY A 128 23.31 0.70 -12.72
CA GLY A 128 22.72 2.03 -12.82
C GLY A 128 23.35 3.03 -11.84
N GLY A 129 22.51 3.80 -11.16
CA GLY A 129 22.89 4.75 -10.13
C GLY A 129 23.16 6.17 -10.62
N GLN A 130 22.90 6.45 -11.91
CA GLN A 130 23.11 7.76 -12.51
C GLN A 130 21.92 8.19 -13.38
N ARG A 131 21.87 9.48 -13.73
CA ARG A 131 20.96 9.98 -14.76
C ARG A 131 21.22 9.27 -16.08
N HIS A 132 20.17 9.05 -16.86
CA HIS A 132 20.29 8.39 -18.15
C HIS A 132 20.83 9.35 -19.21
N GLU A 133 21.51 8.83 -20.24
CA GLU A 133 22.10 9.62 -21.33
C GLU A 133 21.07 10.39 -22.16
N LEU A 134 19.80 9.97 -22.12
CA LEU A 134 18.67 10.66 -22.76
C LEU A 134 18.40 12.05 -22.15
N GLY A 135 18.97 12.36 -20.98
CA GLY A 135 18.86 13.67 -20.33
C GLY A 135 17.50 13.92 -19.69
N GLY A 136 17.24 15.15 -19.24
CA GLY A 136 15.99 15.52 -18.59
C GLY A 136 15.67 14.67 -17.36
N ASN A 137 14.44 14.17 -17.28
CA ASN A 137 13.97 13.40 -16.12
C ASN A 137 14.24 11.89 -16.21
N PHE A 138 15.10 11.43 -17.12
CA PHE A 138 15.41 10.02 -17.26
C PHE A 138 16.50 9.59 -16.26
N PHE A 139 16.26 8.48 -15.57
CA PHE A 139 17.20 7.89 -14.61
C PHE A 139 17.42 6.41 -14.91
N GLN A 140 18.63 5.92 -14.66
CA GLN A 140 18.96 4.51 -14.90
C GLN A 140 18.26 3.60 -13.87
N PRO A 141 17.66 2.47 -14.28
CA PRO A 141 17.28 1.42 -13.35
C PRO A 141 18.46 1.02 -12.47
N THR A 142 18.29 1.18 -11.17
CA THR A 142 19.38 1.09 -10.20
C THR A 142 19.17 -0.06 -9.25
N VAL A 143 20.19 -0.88 -9.05
CA VAL A 143 20.19 -1.95 -8.05
C VAL A 143 21.28 -1.67 -7.03
N LEU A 144 20.90 -1.54 -5.76
CA LEU A 144 21.82 -1.32 -4.65
C LEU A 144 21.89 -2.57 -3.79
N SER A 145 23.09 -3.10 -3.57
CA SER A 145 23.33 -4.20 -2.62
C SER A 145 23.98 -3.69 -1.33
N ASP A 146 24.00 -4.55 -0.33
CA ASP A 146 24.52 -4.28 1.02
C ASP A 146 23.82 -3.07 1.68
N VAL A 147 22.53 -2.90 1.43
CA VAL A 147 21.74 -1.80 2.01
C VAL A 147 21.43 -2.10 3.47
N THR A 148 21.67 -1.12 4.34
CA THR A 148 21.40 -1.20 5.78
C THR A 148 20.26 -0.27 6.19
N ARG A 149 19.69 -0.50 7.38
CA ARG A 149 18.56 0.28 7.91
C ARG A 149 18.89 1.76 8.15
N ASP A 150 20.16 2.11 8.31
CA ASP A 150 20.60 3.49 8.55
C ASP A 150 20.59 4.37 7.28
N MET A 151 20.37 3.76 6.12
CA MET A 151 20.30 4.46 4.84
C MET A 151 18.92 5.08 4.63
N ILE A 152 18.89 6.30 4.07
CA ILE A 152 17.63 7.06 3.88
C ILE A 152 16.62 6.25 3.06
N ILE A 153 17.10 5.49 2.07
CA ILE A 153 16.28 4.63 1.21
C ILE A 153 15.44 3.59 1.98
N CYS A 154 15.82 3.24 3.21
CA CYS A 154 15.07 2.31 4.06
C CYS A 154 13.98 2.99 4.89
N SER A 155 14.05 4.31 5.08
CA SER A 155 13.15 5.09 5.94
C SER A 155 12.27 6.09 5.19
N GLN A 156 12.70 6.53 4.00
CA GLN A 156 11.94 7.41 3.10
C GLN A 156 11.68 6.73 1.76
N GLU A 157 10.45 6.91 1.24
CA GLU A 157 10.05 6.38 -0.06
C GLU A 157 10.84 7.06 -1.18
N THR A 158 11.45 6.28 -2.07
CA THR A 158 12.25 6.82 -3.18
C THR A 158 11.37 7.30 -4.33
N PHE A 159 10.31 6.54 -4.65
CA PHE A 159 9.37 6.83 -5.74
C PHE A 159 10.08 7.02 -7.10
N GLY A 160 11.02 6.13 -7.40
CA GLY A 160 11.83 6.11 -8.61
C GLY A 160 12.60 4.78 -8.74
N PRO A 161 13.28 4.54 -9.87
CA PRO A 161 13.72 3.21 -10.29
C PRO A 161 14.97 2.72 -9.53
N VAL A 162 14.85 2.55 -8.22
CA VAL A 162 15.91 2.08 -7.33
C VAL A 162 15.43 0.89 -6.53
N ALA A 163 16.14 -0.22 -6.65
CA ALA A 163 15.89 -1.48 -5.97
C ALA A 163 16.97 -1.74 -4.90
N PRO A 164 16.71 -1.39 -3.62
CA PRO A 164 17.62 -1.70 -2.52
C PRO A 164 17.46 -3.15 -2.04
N LEU A 165 18.57 -3.88 -1.96
CA LEU A 165 18.65 -5.25 -1.48
C LEU A 165 19.19 -5.28 -0.03
N ILE A 166 18.36 -5.75 0.89
CA ILE A 166 18.63 -5.87 2.32
C ILE A 166 18.75 -7.36 2.66
N ARG A 167 19.82 -7.72 3.37
CA ARG A 167 20.09 -9.11 3.78
C ARG A 167 19.43 -9.39 5.13
N PHE A 168 18.80 -10.55 5.29
CA PHE A 168 18.30 -11.04 6.58
C PHE A 168 18.67 -12.52 6.79
N LYS A 169 18.64 -12.98 8.05
CA LYS A 169 18.99 -14.35 8.46
C LYS A 169 17.81 -15.17 8.96
N THR A 170 16.89 -14.59 9.72
CA THR A 170 15.76 -15.31 10.34
C THR A 170 14.38 -14.73 9.96
N GLU A 171 13.33 -15.55 10.09
CA GLU A 171 11.93 -15.17 9.80
C GLU A 171 11.52 -13.97 10.65
N GLU A 172 11.89 -13.99 11.92
CA GLU A 172 11.60 -12.94 12.88
C GLU A 172 12.33 -11.65 12.53
N GLU A 173 13.58 -11.74 12.08
CA GLU A 173 14.35 -10.58 11.61
C GLU A 173 13.71 -9.96 10.36
N ALA A 174 13.31 -10.79 9.40
CA ALA A 174 12.67 -10.33 8.17
C ALA A 174 11.37 -9.56 8.45
N VAL A 175 10.52 -10.11 9.32
CA VAL A 175 9.27 -9.47 9.76
C VAL A 175 9.56 -8.21 10.56
N ALA A 176 10.56 -8.22 11.45
CA ALA A 176 10.92 -7.04 12.22
C ALA A 176 11.38 -5.89 11.31
N ILE A 177 12.25 -6.16 10.32
CA ILE A 177 12.68 -5.15 9.34
C ILE A 177 11.49 -4.68 8.50
N ALA A 178 10.60 -5.59 8.10
CA ALA A 178 9.41 -5.22 7.35
C ALA A 178 8.50 -4.28 8.15
N ASN A 179 8.28 -4.55 9.44
CA ASN A 179 7.42 -3.74 10.28
C ASN A 179 8.09 -2.43 10.78
N ASP A 180 9.42 -2.31 10.70
CA ASP A 180 10.20 -1.13 11.08
C ASP A 180 10.05 0.02 10.07
N THR A 181 8.83 0.57 9.99
CA THR A 181 8.47 1.74 9.19
C THR A 181 7.12 2.30 9.67
N SER A 182 6.89 3.59 9.41
CA SER A 182 5.62 4.25 9.71
C SER A 182 4.52 3.96 8.68
N SER A 183 4.87 3.33 7.56
CA SER A 183 3.95 2.94 6.49
C SER A 183 3.50 1.48 6.60
N GLY A 184 2.45 1.09 5.89
CA GLY A 184 1.88 -0.26 5.92
C GLY A 184 0.83 -0.50 4.86
N LEU A 185 1.04 -0.13 3.59
CA LEU A 185 0.02 -0.33 2.56
C LEU A 185 -0.02 -1.79 2.07
N ALA A 186 1.05 -2.27 1.46
CA ALA A 186 1.15 -3.60 0.89
C ALA A 186 2.47 -4.26 1.30
N GLY A 187 2.49 -5.58 1.40
CA GLY A 187 3.68 -6.38 1.64
C GLY A 187 3.65 -7.68 0.83
N TYR A 188 4.81 -8.16 0.41
CA TYR A 188 4.93 -9.29 -0.52
C TYR A 188 5.95 -10.29 0.00
N PHE A 189 5.66 -11.57 -0.12
CA PHE A 189 6.67 -12.57 0.16
C PHE A 189 6.48 -13.84 -0.63
N TYR A 190 7.57 -14.56 -0.81
CA TYR A 190 7.63 -15.81 -1.54
C TYR A 190 8.03 -16.94 -0.60
N SER A 191 7.18 -17.95 -0.52
CA SER A 191 7.41 -19.15 0.29
C SER A 191 6.62 -20.33 -0.27
N GLN A 192 7.19 -21.53 -0.12
CA GLN A 192 6.49 -22.80 -0.37
C GLN A 192 5.95 -23.43 0.92
N ASP A 193 6.39 -22.97 2.10
CA ASP A 193 5.90 -23.48 3.37
C ASP A 193 4.60 -22.77 3.76
N VAL A 194 3.49 -23.50 3.65
CA VAL A 194 2.15 -23.01 4.03
C VAL A 194 2.11 -22.54 5.49
N SER A 195 2.84 -23.18 6.39
CA SER A 195 2.86 -22.77 7.80
C SER A 195 3.57 -21.43 7.98
N GLN A 196 4.67 -21.21 7.26
CA GLN A 196 5.36 -19.92 7.21
C GLN A 196 4.47 -18.85 6.58
N ILE A 197 3.73 -19.18 5.52
CA ILE A 197 2.82 -18.24 4.86
C ILE A 197 1.84 -17.65 5.86
N TRP A 198 1.17 -18.49 6.67
CA TRP A 198 0.24 -17.99 7.67
C TRP A 198 0.92 -17.17 8.76
N ARG A 199 2.04 -17.64 9.32
CA ARG A 199 2.77 -16.91 10.38
C ARG A 199 3.24 -15.53 9.92
N VAL A 200 3.84 -15.45 8.73
CA VAL A 200 4.36 -14.20 8.20
C VAL A 200 3.22 -13.27 7.80
N ALA A 201 2.20 -13.76 7.10
CA ALA A 201 1.07 -12.94 6.68
C ALA A 201 0.33 -12.31 7.88
N GLU A 202 0.16 -13.06 8.98
CA GLU A 202 -0.46 -12.54 10.21
C GLU A 202 0.44 -11.55 10.96
N ALA A 203 1.76 -11.71 10.88
CA ALA A 203 2.71 -10.86 11.60
C ALA A 203 3.05 -9.56 10.86
N MET A 204 2.79 -9.46 9.55
CA MET A 204 3.06 -8.24 8.78
C MET A 204 2.05 -7.14 9.09
N GLU A 205 2.55 -5.95 9.43
CA GLU A 205 1.74 -4.77 9.75
C GLU A 205 1.39 -3.97 8.48
N VAL A 206 0.75 -4.64 7.52
CA VAL A 206 0.32 -4.08 6.23
C VAL A 206 -1.17 -4.32 6.00
N GLY A 207 -1.80 -3.47 5.18
CA GLY A 207 -3.22 -3.64 4.85
C GLY A 207 -3.50 -4.69 3.79
N MET A 208 -2.51 -5.03 2.95
CA MET A 208 -2.62 -6.03 1.90
C MET A 208 -1.34 -6.89 1.86
N VAL A 209 -1.51 -8.21 1.75
CA VAL A 209 -0.39 -9.16 1.71
C VAL A 209 -0.47 -9.98 0.42
N GLY A 210 0.59 -9.97 -0.37
CA GLY A 210 0.78 -10.83 -1.54
C GLY A 210 1.69 -12.00 -1.23
N VAL A 211 1.24 -13.20 -1.57
CA VAL A 211 2.01 -14.43 -1.38
C VAL A 211 2.24 -15.08 -2.73
N ASN A 212 3.50 -15.20 -3.14
CA ASN A 212 3.88 -15.75 -4.46
C ASN A 212 3.23 -15.04 -5.67
N GLU A 213 2.83 -13.78 -5.50
CA GLU A 213 2.17 -12.98 -6.54
C GLU A 213 2.64 -11.52 -6.47
N GLY A 214 2.86 -10.90 -7.63
CA GLY A 214 3.32 -9.51 -7.72
C GLY A 214 2.19 -8.47 -7.76
N ILE A 215 0.98 -8.83 -8.20
CA ILE A 215 -0.13 -7.88 -8.33
C ILE A 215 -1.29 -8.38 -7.47
N ILE A 216 -1.56 -7.66 -6.39
CA ILE A 216 -2.62 -8.01 -5.42
C ILE A 216 -3.84 -7.07 -5.46
N SER A 217 -3.79 -6.06 -6.32
CA SER A 217 -4.90 -5.13 -6.51
C SER A 217 -6.06 -5.82 -7.21
N SER A 218 -7.24 -5.82 -6.58
CA SER A 218 -8.48 -6.34 -7.15
C SER A 218 -9.66 -5.51 -6.67
N GLU A 219 -10.62 -5.27 -7.55
CA GLU A 219 -11.84 -4.53 -7.28
C GLU A 219 -12.75 -5.21 -6.25
N ILE A 220 -12.64 -6.53 -6.07
CA ILE A 220 -13.44 -7.29 -5.09
C ILE A 220 -12.76 -7.38 -3.71
N ALA A 221 -11.46 -7.09 -3.64
CA ALA A 221 -10.68 -7.11 -2.40
C ALA A 221 -10.59 -5.70 -1.78
N PRO A 222 -10.53 -5.58 -0.44
CA PRO A 222 -10.32 -4.28 0.20
C PRO A 222 -8.91 -3.76 -0.09
N PHE A 223 -8.83 -2.52 -0.55
CA PHE A 223 -7.59 -1.81 -0.79
C PHE A 223 -7.41 -0.73 0.30
N GLY A 224 -6.26 -0.70 0.96
CA GLY A 224 -5.94 0.35 1.92
C GLY A 224 -4.92 -0.11 2.94
N GLY A 225 -4.31 0.82 3.67
CA GLY A 225 -3.13 0.55 4.49
C GLY A 225 -3.36 0.46 5.99
N TRP A 226 -2.25 0.22 6.69
CA TRP A 226 -2.07 0.28 8.12
C TRP A 226 -1.15 1.48 8.49
N LYS A 227 -1.12 1.90 9.75
CA LYS A 227 -0.31 3.03 10.26
C LYS A 227 -0.57 4.35 9.50
N GLN A 228 0.47 5.00 9.00
CA GLN A 228 0.38 6.27 8.29
C GLN A 228 0.03 6.10 6.81
N SER A 229 -0.16 4.88 6.31
CA SER A 229 -0.53 4.64 4.90
C SER A 229 -2.00 4.91 4.58
N GLY A 230 -2.81 5.31 5.56
CA GLY A 230 -4.17 5.73 5.30
C GLY A 230 -5.17 5.33 6.34
N LEU A 231 -6.39 5.84 6.18
CA LEU A 231 -7.58 5.46 6.94
C LEU A 231 -8.70 5.16 5.96
N GLY A 232 -9.45 4.09 6.23
CA GLY A 232 -10.50 3.61 5.35
C GLY A 232 -10.03 2.54 4.38
N ARG A 233 -10.96 2.07 3.54
CA ARG A 233 -10.73 1.08 2.50
C ARG A 233 -11.41 1.51 1.21
N GLU A 234 -10.80 1.18 0.09
CA GLU A 234 -11.33 1.31 -1.26
C GLU A 234 -11.56 -0.07 -1.87
N GLY A 235 -12.41 -0.17 -2.88
CA GLY A 235 -12.78 -1.46 -3.48
C GLY A 235 -13.56 -2.37 -2.52
N SER A 236 -13.88 -3.58 -2.98
CA SER A 236 -14.72 -4.54 -2.27
C SER A 236 -16.13 -4.02 -1.94
N LYS A 237 -16.91 -4.86 -1.26
CA LYS A 237 -18.16 -4.44 -0.62
C LYS A 237 -17.94 -3.49 0.56
N TYR A 238 -16.71 -3.39 1.08
CA TYR A 238 -16.39 -2.55 2.23
C TYR A 238 -16.08 -1.11 1.83
N GLY A 239 -15.52 -0.87 0.65
CA GLY A 239 -15.16 0.48 0.22
C GLY A 239 -16.37 1.40 0.06
N ILE A 240 -17.55 0.86 -0.30
CA ILE A 240 -18.78 1.65 -0.35
C ILE A 240 -19.23 2.15 1.04
N GLU A 241 -18.88 1.46 2.13
CA GLU A 241 -19.25 1.85 3.49
C GLU A 241 -18.65 3.19 3.91
N GLU A 242 -17.56 3.62 3.26
CA GLU A 242 -16.99 4.94 3.47
C GLU A 242 -17.87 6.07 2.92
N TYR A 243 -18.69 5.77 1.90
CA TYR A 243 -19.61 6.70 1.25
C TYR A 243 -21.04 6.64 1.81
N LEU A 244 -21.34 5.71 2.72
CA LEU A 244 -22.64 5.54 3.33
C LEU A 244 -22.71 6.21 4.72
N GLU A 245 -23.89 6.73 5.06
CA GLU A 245 -24.21 7.26 6.38
C GLU A 245 -25.22 6.35 7.09
N ILE A 246 -24.88 5.89 8.30
CA ILE A 246 -25.74 4.99 9.08
C ILE A 246 -26.66 5.83 9.95
N ASN A 247 -27.96 5.77 9.67
CA ASN A 247 -28.99 6.40 10.49
C ASN A 247 -29.69 5.35 11.35
N HIS A 248 -29.73 5.58 12.68
CA HIS A 248 -30.53 4.77 13.59
C HIS A 248 -31.91 5.40 13.78
N PHE A 249 -32.95 4.65 13.43
CA PHE A 249 -34.34 5.01 13.73
C PHE A 249 -34.90 4.13 14.84
N LYS A 250 -35.22 4.74 15.99
CA LYS A 250 -35.98 4.08 17.06
C LYS A 250 -37.44 4.51 16.97
N GLY A 251 -38.30 3.62 16.47
CA GLY A 251 -39.74 3.80 16.58
C GLY A 251 -40.19 3.72 18.04
N CYS A 252 -41.06 4.63 18.47
CA CYS A 252 -41.73 4.51 19.76
C CYS A 252 -42.55 3.21 19.78
N ARG A 253 -42.15 2.23 20.58
CA ARG A 253 -43.16 1.31 21.13
C ARG A 253 -43.92 2.10 22.17
N CYS A 254 -45.24 2.11 22.04
CA CYS A 254 -46.11 2.68 23.06
C CYS A 254 -45.67 2.11 24.42
N PRO A 255 -45.30 2.95 25.41
CA PRO A 255 -45.03 2.45 26.73
C PRO A 255 -46.28 1.72 27.24
N PRO A 256 -46.18 0.60 27.98
CA PRO A 256 -47.31 0.15 28.79
C PRO A 256 -47.75 1.35 29.65
N PRO A 257 -49.07 1.57 29.84
CA PRO A 257 -49.62 2.88 30.15
C PRO A 257 -49.05 3.44 31.45
N LEU A 258 -48.03 4.28 31.33
CA LEU A 258 -47.63 5.22 32.36
C LEU A 258 -48.49 6.46 32.14
N LEU A 259 -49.65 6.43 32.82
CA LEU A 259 -50.53 7.55 33.20
C LEU A 259 -49.99 8.95 32.89
N LEU A 260 -50.11 9.38 31.64
CA LEU A 260 -50.21 10.77 31.24
C LEU A 260 -51.11 10.81 30.00
N ASP A 261 -52.28 11.43 30.16
CA ASP A 261 -53.27 11.66 29.11
C ASP A 261 -52.61 12.20 27.82
N CYS A 262 -52.59 11.40 26.75
CA CYS A 262 -52.20 11.85 25.42
C CYS A 262 -53.43 11.80 24.49
N PRO A 263 -54.14 12.92 24.23
CA PRO A 263 -55.36 12.93 23.43
C PRO A 263 -55.12 12.99 21.91
N ARG A 264 -53.91 12.70 21.41
CA ARG A 264 -53.57 12.81 19.98
C ARG A 264 -52.77 11.61 19.46
N MET A 265 -53.42 10.46 19.43
CA MET A 265 -53.11 9.42 18.43
C MET A 265 -54.33 9.26 17.52
N THR A 266 -54.53 10.22 16.62
CA THR A 266 -55.46 10.07 15.50
C THR A 266 -54.72 10.41 14.19
N ASP A 267 -54.83 9.48 13.24
CA ASP A 267 -54.41 9.50 11.83
C ASP A 267 -52.93 9.61 11.40
N GLN A 268 -52.01 10.22 12.15
CA GLN A 268 -50.62 10.31 11.67
C GLN A 268 -49.79 9.03 11.85
N ALA A 269 -50.10 8.20 12.85
CA ALA A 269 -49.34 6.97 13.13
C ALA A 269 -49.52 5.89 12.05
N LEU A 270 -50.69 5.82 11.40
CA LEU A 270 -50.96 4.88 10.31
C LEU A 270 -50.21 5.25 9.02
N LYS A 271 -50.02 6.55 8.75
CA LYS A 271 -49.23 7.01 7.59
C LYS A 271 -47.75 6.68 7.71
N VAL A 272 -47.20 6.66 8.93
CA VAL A 272 -45.79 6.31 9.17
C VAL A 272 -45.56 4.82 8.95
N LEU A 273 -46.48 3.95 9.34
CA LEU A 273 -46.40 2.50 9.08
C LEU A 273 -46.41 2.15 7.58
N ALA A 274 -47.17 2.88 6.76
CA ALA A 274 -47.20 2.67 5.31
C ALA A 274 -45.90 3.09 4.59
N ILE A 275 -45.10 4.00 5.16
CA ILE A 275 -43.81 4.40 4.58
C ILE A 275 -42.74 3.32 4.79
N PHE A 276 -42.89 2.46 5.81
CA PHE A 276 -41.89 1.45 6.16
C PHE A 276 -41.96 0.15 5.33
N GLU A 277 -43.03 -0.10 4.56
CA GLU A 277 -43.07 -1.25 3.63
C GLU A 277 -42.27 -1.03 2.34
N HIS A 278 -41.84 0.20 2.04
CA HIS A 278 -41.09 0.53 0.82
C HIS A 278 -39.60 0.78 1.02
N LEU A 279 -39.11 0.78 2.25
CA LEU A 279 -37.68 0.92 2.56
C LEU A 279 -37.13 -0.44 2.99
N HIS A 280 -36.23 -1.00 2.18
CA HIS A 280 -35.42 -2.18 2.52
C HIS A 280 -34.47 -1.85 3.70
N VAL A 281 -35.01 -1.64 4.89
CA VAL A 281 -34.24 -1.48 6.13
C VAL A 281 -34.01 -2.87 6.71
N VAL A 282 -32.74 -3.27 6.79
CA VAL A 282 -32.31 -4.51 7.45
C VAL A 282 -32.66 -4.41 8.94
N ASN A 283 -33.66 -5.16 9.38
CA ASN A 283 -34.07 -5.25 10.77
C ASN A 283 -33.14 -6.20 11.55
N VAL A 284 -32.36 -5.67 12.48
CA VAL A 284 -31.75 -6.47 13.55
C VAL A 284 -32.53 -6.19 14.84
N ALA A 285 -33.45 -7.08 15.18
CA ALA A 285 -34.14 -7.07 16.47
C ALA A 285 -33.37 -7.94 17.46
N VAL A 286 -32.55 -7.33 18.32
CA VAL A 286 -31.99 -8.02 19.49
C VAL A 286 -33.01 -7.96 20.62
N CYS A 287 -33.57 -9.10 20.99
CA CYS A 287 -34.41 -9.27 22.17
C CYS A 287 -33.49 -9.66 23.34
N VAL A 288 -33.19 -8.73 24.24
CA VAL A 288 -32.54 -9.04 25.53
C VAL A 288 -33.66 -9.35 26.52
N ARG A 289 -33.58 -10.51 27.18
CA ARG A 289 -34.56 -11.00 28.17
C ARG A 289 -34.64 -10.10 29.41
#